data_AF-A0A0D2LPK0-F1
#
_entry.id   AF-A0A0D2LPK0-F1
#
_cell.length_a   1.000
_cell.length_b   1.000
_cell.length_c   1.000
_cell.angle_alpha   90.00
_cell.angle_beta   90.00
_cell.angle_gamma   90.00
#
_symmetry.space_group_name_H-M   'P 1'
#
loop_
_entity.id
_entity.type
_entity.pdbx_description
1 polymer ?
#
loop_
_entity_poly.entity_id
_entity_poly.type
_entity_poly.pdbx_seq_one_letter_code
_entity_poly.pdbx_strand_id
1 'polypeptide(L)' 'MIRSTPKTHSRRARWLVRSLVSGDEFQHILRVLNTNVDGKQKVMYAMTAIRGLGRRFSNLVCKKAEVDMKKR' A
#
# COMPACT_ATOMS: atom_id res chain seq x y z
N MET A 1 6.54 -44.82 -30.43
CA MET A 1 6.77 -43.91 -29.27
C MET A 1 5.54 -43.03 -29.12
N ILE A 2 4.99 -43.01 -27.92
CA ILE A 2 3.57 -42.82 -27.61
C ILE A 2 3.28 -41.34 -27.31
N ARG A 3 2.30 -40.78 -28.04
CA ARG A 3 1.25 -39.80 -27.68
C ARG A 3 1.60 -38.43 -27.05
N SER A 4 0.93 -37.44 -27.67
CA SER A 4 0.12 -36.36 -27.07
C SER A 4 0.80 -35.19 -26.37
N THR A 5 0.51 -33.99 -26.88
CA THR A 5 0.53 -32.72 -26.16
C THR A 5 -0.35 -32.79 -24.90
N PRO A 6 0.09 -32.17 -23.78
CA PRO A 6 -0.87 -31.56 -22.88
C PRO A 6 -0.41 -30.15 -22.42
N LYS A 7 -1.24 -29.13 -22.69
CA LYS A 7 -2.21 -28.49 -21.78
C LYS A 7 -1.64 -27.33 -20.96
N THR A 8 -1.97 -26.12 -21.43
CA THR A 8 -2.42 -24.95 -20.66
C THR A 8 -2.51 -25.15 -19.14
N HIS A 9 -1.53 -24.66 -18.39
CA HIS A 9 -1.65 -24.48 -16.94
C HIS A 9 -2.15 -23.07 -16.60
N SER A 10 -3.48 -22.99 -16.52
CA SER A 10 -4.23 -22.39 -15.40
C SER A 10 -3.81 -21.00 -14.91
N ARG A 11 -4.53 -19.99 -15.40
CA ARG A 11 -5.00 -18.89 -14.54
C ARG A 11 -5.73 -19.50 -13.35
N ARG A 12 -5.20 -19.39 -12.12
CA ARG A 12 -6.01 -19.45 -10.89
C ARG A 12 -5.24 -18.91 -9.68
N ALA A 13 -5.62 -17.68 -9.32
CA ALA A 13 -5.87 -17.24 -7.95
C ALA A 13 -4.93 -17.75 -6.85
N ARG A 14 -3.85 -17.00 -6.59
CA ARG A 14 -3.25 -16.95 -5.26
C ARG A 14 -4.00 -15.93 -4.38
N TRP A 15 -5.32 -16.10 -4.27
CA TRP A 15 -6.24 -15.30 -3.45
C TRP A 15 -6.60 -16.02 -2.14
N LEU A 16 -5.63 -16.66 -1.47
CA LEU A 16 -5.97 -17.57 -0.38
C LEU A 16 -5.03 -17.57 0.84
N VAL A 17 -4.58 -16.40 1.29
CA VAL A 17 -4.37 -16.18 2.73
C VAL A 17 -4.70 -14.72 3.06
N ARG A 18 -5.98 -14.42 3.29
CA ARG A 18 -6.36 -13.27 4.12
C ARG A 18 -6.25 -13.77 5.56
N SER A 19 -5.05 -13.72 6.11
CA SER A 19 -4.88 -13.89 7.55
C SER A 19 -5.66 -12.77 8.24
N LEU A 20 -6.47 -13.14 9.22
CA LEU A 20 -7.05 -12.22 10.20
C LEU A 20 -5.92 -11.72 11.12
N VAL A 21 -4.94 -11.01 10.57
CA VAL A 21 -3.96 -10.29 11.38
C VAL A 21 -4.64 -9.03 11.88
N SER A 22 -5.39 -9.21 12.97
CA SER A 22 -5.62 -8.16 13.93
C SER A 22 -4.35 -8.08 14.77
N GLY A 23 -3.43 -7.15 14.46
CA GLY A 23 -2.43 -6.75 15.45
C GLY A 23 -0.96 -6.61 15.04
N ASP A 24 -0.60 -6.32 13.80
CA ASP A 24 0.71 -5.69 13.58
C ASP A 24 0.57 -4.18 13.83
N GLU A 25 1.16 -3.73 14.95
CA GLU A 25 1.24 -2.38 15.50
C GLU A 25 0.63 -1.24 14.66
N PHE A 26 -0.66 -0.98 14.86
CA PHE A 26 -1.31 0.15 14.20
C PHE A 26 -0.92 1.47 14.88
N GLN A 27 -0.02 2.20 14.22
CA GLN A 27 0.37 3.55 14.62
C GLN A 27 -0.73 4.54 14.23
N HIS A 28 -1.52 4.95 15.23
CA HIS A 28 -2.60 5.91 15.04
C HIS A 28 -2.09 7.33 14.74
N ILE A 29 -0.93 7.67 15.30
CA ILE A 29 -0.28 8.96 15.12
C ILE A 29 1.15 8.70 14.70
N LEU A 30 1.52 9.22 13.53
CA LEU A 30 2.88 9.21 13.02
C LEU A 30 3.47 10.60 13.23
N ARG A 31 4.67 10.69 13.81
CA ARG A 31 5.35 11.98 13.99
C ARG A 31 6.41 12.16 12.92
N VAL A 32 6.20 13.14 12.06
CA VAL A 32 7.08 13.45 10.93
C VAL A 32 7.33 14.94 10.90
N LEU A 33 8.60 15.36 10.88
CA LEU A 33 9.01 16.78 10.83
C LEU A 33 8.31 17.64 11.90
N ASN A 34 8.26 17.16 13.14
CA ASN A 34 7.57 17.79 14.28
C ASN A 34 6.04 17.95 14.14
N THR A 35 5.42 17.44 13.07
CA THR A 35 3.97 17.41 12.88
C THR A 35 3.38 16.05 13.24
N ASN A 36 2.14 16.07 13.73
CA ASN A 36 1.37 14.87 14.01
C ASN A 36 0.54 14.52 12.76
N VAL A 37 0.78 13.34 12.20
CA VAL A 37 0.11 12.81 11.02
C VAL A 37 -0.85 11.70 11.44
N ASP A 38 -2.09 11.74 10.97
CA ASP A 38 -3.13 10.76 11.29
C ASP A 38 -2.94 9.48 10.45
N GLY A 39 -2.74 8.34 11.11
CA GLY A 39 -2.57 7.03 10.48
C GLY A 39 -3.88 6.40 9.98
N LYS A 40 -5.03 7.04 10.24
CA LYS A 40 -6.34 6.61 9.70
C LYS A 40 -6.58 7.07 8.26
N GLN A 41 -5.90 8.12 7.82
CA GLN A 41 -6.07 8.70 6.48
C GLN A 41 -5.07 8.10 5.50
N LYS A 42 -5.48 8.02 4.21
CA LYS A 42 -4.59 7.60 3.13
C LYS A 42 -3.29 8.41 3.13
N VAL A 43 -2.14 7.77 2.90
CA VAL A 43 -0.79 8.37 2.87
C VAL A 43 -0.76 9.69 2.09
N MET A 44 -1.43 9.76 0.95
CA MET A 44 -1.46 10.97 0.10
C MET A 44 -2.08 12.18 0.80
N TYR A 45 -3.11 11.98 1.61
CA TYR A 45 -3.76 13.03 2.40
C TYR A 45 -3.06 13.25 3.73
N ALA A 46 -2.60 12.17 4.37
CA ALA A 46 -1.87 12.23 5.62
C ALA A 46 -0.61 13.11 5.50
N MET A 47 0.14 13.01 4.40
CA MET A 47 1.32 13.85 4.13
C MET A 47 1.01 15.35 4.01
N THR A 48 -0.24 15.74 3.74
CA THR A 48 -0.61 17.16 3.60
C THR A 48 -0.71 17.91 4.93
N ALA A 49 -0.68 17.20 6.06
CA ALA A 49 -0.60 17.81 7.38
C ALA A 49 0.75 18.53 7.61
N ILE A 50 1.79 18.14 6.86
CA ILE A 50 3.09 18.81 6.88
C ILE A 50 3.00 20.11 6.06
N ARG A 51 3.35 21.23 6.69
CA ARG A 51 3.36 22.56 6.04
C ARG A 51 4.30 22.53 4.83
N GLY A 52 3.79 22.96 3.66
CA GLY A 52 4.53 22.95 2.40
C GLY A 52 4.36 21.68 1.56
N LEU A 53 3.74 20.61 2.09
CA LEU A 53 3.42 19.41 1.31
C LEU A 53 1.97 19.45 0.81
N GLY A 54 1.78 19.75 -0.48
CA GLY A 54 0.47 19.72 -1.12
C GLY A 54 0.16 18.36 -1.73
N ARG A 55 -1.12 18.14 -2.10
CA ARG A 55 -1.60 16.89 -2.76
C ARG A 55 -0.77 16.48 -3.98
N ARG A 56 -0.33 17.45 -4.79
CA ARG A 56 0.49 17.21 -5.98
C ARG A 56 1.87 16.67 -5.61
N PHE A 57 2.47 17.20 -4.55
CA PHE A 57 3.78 16.78 -4.08
C PHE A 57 3.71 15.40 -3.42
N SER A 58 2.71 15.16 -2.57
CA SER A 58 2.49 13.84 -1.95
C SER A 58 2.34 12.74 -3.00
N ASN A 59 1.60 12.99 -4.09
CA ASN A 59 1.45 12.03 -5.19
C ASN A 59 2.77 11.73 -5.91
N LEU A 60 3.62 12.74 -6.10
CA LEU A 60 4.95 12.59 -6.71
C LEU A 60 5.86 11.75 -5.82
N VAL A 61 5.88 12.03 -4.51
CA VAL A 61 6.69 11.29 -3.53
C VAL A 61 6.22 9.86 -3.40
N CYS A 62 4.91 9.60 -3.29
CA CYS A 62 4.38 8.23 -3.19
C CYS A 62 4.75 7.39 -4.44
N LYS A 63 4.74 8.00 -5.63
CA LYS A 63 5.17 7.34 -6.87
C LYS A 63 6.68 7.10 -6.91
N LYS A 64 7.48 8.05 -6.41
CA LYS A 64 8.95 7.92 -6.40
C LYS A 64 9.46 6.96 -5.33
N ALA A 65 8.76 6.86 -4.21
CA ALA A 65 9.07 5.96 -3.09
C ALA A 65 8.43 4.57 -3.25
N GLU A 66 7.80 4.28 -4.39
CA GLU A 66 7.13 3.00 -4.69
C GLU A 66 6.10 2.60 -3.61
N VAL A 67 5.47 3.60 -2.99
CA VAL A 67 4.41 3.41 -1.99
C VAL A 67 3.07 3.33 -2.71
N ASP A 68 2.35 2.22 -2.51
CA ASP A 68 1.02 2.05 -3.08
C ASP A 68 0.04 3.08 -2.52
N MET A 69 -0.55 3.88 -3.42
CA MET A 69 -1.52 4.93 -3.11
C MET A 69 -2.86 4.39 -2.58
N LYS A 70 -3.09 3.08 -2.69
CA LYS A 70 -4.25 2.41 -2.08
C LYS A 70 -4.00 2.02 -0.62
N LYS A 71 -2.74 2.04 -0.16
CA LYS A 71 -2.44 1.86 1.25
C LYS A 71 -3.06 3.02 2.04
N ARG A 72 -3.51 2.64 3.24
CA ARG A 72 -3.89 3.58 4.28
C ARG A 72 -2.67 4.45 4.56
#